data_AF-A0A8S4SJF2-F1
#
_entry.id   AF-A0A8S4SJF2-F1
#
_cell.length_a   1.000
_cell.length_b   1.000
_cell.length_c   1.000
_cell.angle_alpha   90.00
_cell.angle_beta   90.00
_cell.angle_gamma   90.00
#
_symmetry.space_group_name_H-M   'P 1'
#
loop_
_entity.id
_entity.type
_entity.pdbx_description
1 polymer ?
#
loop_
_entity_poly.entity_id
_entity_poly.type
_entity_poly.pdbx_seq_one_letter_code
_entity_poly.pdbx_strand_id
1 'polypeptide(L)' 'MVMGGGDHLPSGCSCIRFTSTHGKERGTFSSPDYPLPYPRGICLLYTFVAAPHQIVELMFTDFDVFKDDLE' A
#
# COMPACT_ATOMS: atom_id res chain seq x y z
N MET A 1 -1.54 -12.01 -7.14
CA MET A 1 -0.63 -10.90 -7.49
C MET A 1 0.75 -11.52 -7.69
N VAL A 2 1.29 -11.42 -8.91
CA VAL A 2 2.43 -12.24 -9.36
C VAL A 2 3.71 -11.78 -8.67
N MET A 3 4.43 -12.71 -8.05
CA MET A 3 5.80 -12.53 -7.56
C MET A 3 6.74 -12.70 -8.76
N GLY A 4 7.20 -11.60 -9.36
CA GLY A 4 8.19 -11.61 -10.43
C GLY A 4 9.10 -10.39 -10.30
N GLY A 5 10.40 -10.63 -10.09
CA GLY A 5 11.40 -9.57 -9.93
C GLY A 5 11.52 -8.67 -11.16
N GLY A 6 11.70 -7.38 -10.91
CA GLY A 6 11.88 -6.33 -11.90
C GLY A 6 11.17 -5.04 -11.48
N ASP A 7 11.81 -4.26 -10.62
CA ASP A 7 11.34 -2.94 -10.15
C ASP A 7 11.39 -1.92 -11.31
N HIS A 8 10.45 -2.01 -12.24
CA HIS A 8 10.12 -0.91 -13.15
C HIS A 8 8.88 -0.20 -12.62
N LEU A 9 9.07 0.58 -11.56
CA LEU A 9 8.05 1.53 -11.11
C LEU A 9 7.88 2.62 -12.18
N PRO A 10 6.64 3.03 -12.53
CA PRO A 10 6.43 4.23 -13.32
C PRO A 10 7.15 5.40 -12.64
N SER A 11 8.01 6.09 -13.38
CA SER A 11 8.81 7.22 -12.91
C SER A 11 7.89 8.33 -12.37
N GLY A 12 7.63 8.32 -11.06
CA GLY A 12 6.75 9.28 -10.39
C GLY A 12 5.96 8.75 -9.19
N CYS A 13 5.86 7.43 -9.02
CA CYS A 13 5.17 6.83 -7.87
C CYS A 13 6.09 6.76 -6.64
N SER A 14 5.53 6.95 -5.44
CA SER A 14 6.25 6.72 -4.18
C SER A 14 6.01 5.29 -3.68
N CYS A 15 7.08 4.62 -3.26
CA CYS A 15 7.03 3.26 -2.73
C CYS A 15 7.13 3.27 -1.21
N ILE A 16 6.13 2.68 -0.54
CA ILE A 16 6.07 2.58 0.91
C ILE A 16 6.14 1.10 1.27
N ARG A 17 7.19 0.70 2.00
CA ARG A 17 7.45 -0.70 2.34
C ARG A 17 7.27 -0.96 3.83
N PHE A 18 6.41 -1.92 4.15
CA PHE A 18 6.20 -2.45 5.50
C PHE A 18 6.86 -3.82 5.62
N THR A 19 7.77 -3.98 6.60
CA THR A 19 8.49 -5.23 6.83
C THR A 19 8.41 -5.64 8.29
N SER A 20 8.23 -6.93 8.58
CA SER A 20 8.16 -7.47 9.95
C SER A 20 9.53 -7.54 10.68
N THR A 21 10.61 -7.08 10.04
CA THR A 21 12.02 -7.37 10.43
C THR A 21 12.49 -6.83 11.78
N HIS A 22 11.69 -6.06 12.52
CA HIS A 22 12.10 -5.45 13.81
C HIS A 22 11.00 -5.52 14.89
N GLY A 23 10.25 -6.63 14.95
CA GLY A 23 9.30 -6.89 16.06
C GLY A 23 7.99 -6.11 15.99
N LYS A 24 7.72 -5.41 14.88
CA LYS A 24 6.38 -4.86 14.60
C LYS A 24 5.60 -5.87 13.77
N GLU A 25 4.90 -6.77 14.46
CA GLU A 25 4.00 -7.75 13.84
C GLU A 25 2.76 -7.09 13.21
N ARG A 26 2.41 -5.88 13.64
CA ARG A 26 1.27 -5.11 13.14
C ARG A 26 1.67 -3.66 12.87
N GLY A 27 1.00 -3.07 11.90
CA GLY A 27 1.13 -1.66 11.53
C GLY A 27 -0.20 -1.14 10.98
N THR A 28 -0.32 0.18 10.94
CA THR A 28 -1.44 0.88 10.32
C THR A 28 -0.94 1.59 9.06
N PHE A 29 -1.75 1.57 8.01
CA PHE A 29 -1.53 2.37 6.81
C PHE A 29 -2.80 3.15 6.50
N SER A 30 -2.63 4.32 5.90
CA SER A 30 -3.72 5.20 5.50
C SER A 30 -3.34 5.90 4.20
N SER A 31 -4.35 6.37 3.47
CA SER A 31 -4.12 7.30 2.37
C SER A 31 -3.47 8.59 2.90
N PRO A 32 -2.75 9.36 2.07
CA PRO A 32 -2.30 10.68 2.44
C PRO A 32 -3.48 11.50 2.96
N ASP A 33 -3.20 12.30 3.98
CA ASP A 33 -4.13 13.26 4.60
C ASP A 33 -5.36 12.65 5.29
N TYR A 34 -5.52 11.32 5.33
CA TYR A 34 -6.60 10.68 6.10
C TYR A 34 -6.67 11.26 7.53
N PRO A 35 -7.84 11.73 8.00
CA PRO A 35 -9.19 11.44 7.49
C PRO A 35 -9.72 12.39 6.40
N LEU A 36 -8.89 13.31 5.88
CA LEU A 36 -9.27 14.17 4.75
C LEU A 36 -9.22 13.39 3.43
N PRO A 37 -9.92 13.86 2.38
CA PRO A 37 -9.83 13.27 1.05
C PRO A 37 -8.39 13.23 0.54
N TYR A 38 -8.00 12.09 -0.02
CA TYR A 38 -6.66 11.93 -0.58
C TYR A 38 -6.44 12.87 -1.79
N PRO A 39 -5.22 13.40 -2.00
CA PRO A 39 -4.94 14.30 -3.12
C PRO A 39 -5.11 13.61 -4.48
N ARG A 40 -5.58 14.35 -5.49
CA ARG A 40 -5.66 13.85 -6.88
C ARG A 40 -4.27 13.74 -7.51
N GLY A 41 -4.10 12.78 -8.41
CA GLY A 41 -2.86 12.61 -9.18
C GLY A 41 -1.69 12.04 -8.39
N ILE A 42 -1.92 11.52 -7.17
CA ILE A 42 -0.89 10.78 -6.42
C ILE A 42 -0.75 9.37 -6.96
N CYS A 43 0.46 8.83 -6.84
CA CYS A 43 0.72 7.41 -7.10
C CYS A 43 1.53 6.83 -5.94
N LEU A 44 0.90 5.91 -5.20
CA LEU A 44 1.51 5.22 -4.07
C LEU A 44 1.48 3.71 -4.28
N LEU A 45 2.62 3.07 -4.07
CA LEU A 45 2.74 1.62 -4.05
C LEU A 45 3.06 1.16 -2.63
N TYR A 46 2.10 0.50 -1.99
CA TYR A 46 2.28 -0.10 -0.68
C TYR A 46 2.72 -1.56 -0.81
N THR A 47 3.89 -1.89 -0.27
CA THR A 47 4.46 -3.24 -0.29
C THR A 47 4.56 -3.78 1.12
N PHE A 48 3.87 -4.88 1.40
CA PHE A 48 3.89 -5.56 2.69
C PHE A 48 4.68 -6.86 2.58
N VAL A 49 5.71 -7.01 3.41
CA VAL A 49 6.63 -8.17 3.39
C VAL A 49 6.65 -8.82 4.77
N ALA A 50 6.09 -10.03 4.85
CA ALA A 50 6.17 -10.89 6.02
C ALA A 50 7.54 -11.60 6.10
N ALA A 51 7.97 -11.99 7.30
CA ALA A 51 9.12 -12.86 7.47
C ALA A 51 8.79 -14.30 7.02
N PRO A 52 9.80 -15.18 6.85
CA PRO A 52 9.55 -16.60 6.59
C PRO A 52 8.61 -17.20 7.64
N HIS A 53 7.64 -18.02 7.19
CA HIS A 53 6.60 -18.63 8.04
C HIS A 53 5.57 -17.67 8.65
N GLN A 54 5.52 -16.43 8.17
CA GLN A 54 4.44 -15.48 8.50
C GLN A 54 3.57 -15.19 7.28
N ILE A 55 2.34 -14.74 7.54
CA ILE A 55 1.42 -14.26 6.50
C ILE A 55 1.14 -12.77 6.71
N VAL A 56 0.85 -12.05 5.62
CA VAL A 56 0.36 -10.67 5.69
C VAL A 56 -1.16 -10.70 5.75
N GLU A 57 -1.74 -10.15 6.81
CA GLU A 57 -3.17 -9.90 6.95
C GLU A 57 -3.43 -8.40 6.83
N LEU A 58 -4.38 -8.01 5.96
CA LEU A 58 -4.77 -6.62 5.78
C LEU A 58 -6.23 -6.45 6.20
N MET A 59 -6.48 -5.42 7.00
CA MET A 59 -7.82 -5.02 7.42
C MET A 59 -8.03 -3.54 7.09
N PHE A 60 -9.04 -3.26 6.28
CA PHE A 60 -9.46 -1.89 5.97
C PHE A 60 -10.55 -1.49 6.95
N THR A 61 -10.26 -0.48 7.78
CA THR A 61 -11.24 0.09 8.71
C THR A 61 -12.14 1.13 8.06
N ASP A 62 -11.65 1.78 7.01
CA ASP A 62 -12.36 2.74 6.18
C ASP A 62 -11.83 2.65 4.75
N PHE A 63 -12.71 2.77 3.75
CA PHE A 63 -12.37 2.64 2.35
C PHE A 63 -13.35 3.44 1.47
N ASP A 64 -12.88 4.56 0.94
CA ASP A 64 -13.58 5.39 -0.03
C ASP A 64 -12.63 5.74 -1.18
N VAL A 65 -13.01 5.39 -2.39
CA VAL A 65 -12.22 5.62 -3.61
C VAL A 65 -13.09 6.25 -4.68
N PHE A 66 -12.57 7.31 -5.29
CA PHE A 66 -13.15 7.95 -6.45
C PHE A 66 -13.19 6.94 -7.60
N LYS A 67 -14.40 6.59 -8.01
CA LYS A 67 -14.65 5.81 -9.21
C LYS A 67 -14.69 6.79 -10.38
N ASP A 68 -13.67 6.78 -11.23
CA ASP A 68 -13.84 7.30 -12.58
C ASP A 68 -14.80 6.33 -13.28
N ASP A 69 -16.02 6.78 -13.55
CA ASP A 69 -16.94 6.09 -14.44
C ASP A 69 -16.31 6.13 -15.84
N LEU A 70 -15.43 5.16 -16.10
CA LEU A 70 -14.97 4.84 -17.45
C LEU A 70 -16.18 4.25 -18.19
N GLU A 71 -16.90 5.12 -18.88
CA GLU A 71 -17.79 4.76 -19.99
C GLU A 71 -16.96 4.38 -21.23
#